data_AF-B1YHL9-F1
#
_entry.id   AF-B1YHL9-F1
#
_cell.length_a   1.000
_cell.length_b   1.000
_cell.length_c   1.000
_cell.angle_alpha   90.00
_cell.angle_beta   90.00
_cell.angle_gamma   90.00
#
_symmetry.space_group_name_H-M   'P 1'
#
loop_
_entity.id
_entity.type
_entity.pdbx_description
1 polymer ?
#
loop_
_entity_poly.entity_id
_entity_poly.type
_entity_poly.pdbx_seq_one_letter_code
_entity_poly.pdbx_strand_id
1 'polypeptide(L)'
;MYRRYLLFLVWAVAIIFILLFGNNRVFPSGFLLSFLRFDQSQFDTSALSLFTLLGIYPAAFFMLFLDEKRFLKPSPMLASFGAFALGSFILMPYLALAIPRQTFLPFRRRKFIPYVVAVLAVLSAIIIWLALARSDWSIFGVYFMTNQFVRTMTVDLVMFYILQLFMLHRIRARQNTRLGWRDLVPLFGLFSYLFRRHLPTSSNG
;
A
#
# COMPACT_ATOMS: atom_id res chain seq x y z
N MET A 1 -8.07 3.81 22.04
CA MET A 1 -7.50 2.46 22.20
C MET A 1 -8.07 1.46 21.20
N TYR A 2 -9.40 1.40 21.00
CA TYR A 2 -10.08 0.47 20.06
C TYR A 2 -9.45 0.33 18.66
N ARG A 3 -9.05 1.45 18.05
CA ARG A 3 -8.46 1.49 16.70
C ARG A 3 -7.16 0.69 16.53
N ARG A 4 -6.35 0.53 17.59
CA ARG A 4 -5.09 -0.24 17.53
C ARG A 4 -5.37 -1.75 17.49
N TYR A 5 -6.34 -2.19 18.29
CA TYR A 5 -6.77 -3.58 18.33
C TYR A 5 -7.42 -4.02 17.01
N LEU A 6 -8.16 -3.13 16.34
CA LEU A 6 -8.71 -3.42 15.02
C LEU A 6 -7.63 -3.74 13.98
N LEU A 7 -6.55 -2.96 13.92
CA LEU A 7 -5.45 -3.24 12.98
C LEU A 7 -4.76 -4.56 13.31
N PHE A 8 -4.52 -4.84 14.59
CA PHE A 8 -3.89 -6.10 14.99
C PHE A 8 -4.79 -7.32 14.70
N LEU A 9 -6.10 -7.18 14.90
CA LEU A 9 -7.09 -8.21 14.58
C LEU A 9 -7.13 -8.47 13.08
N VAL A 10 -7.22 -7.43 12.25
CA VAL A 10 -7.19 -7.57 10.78
C VAL A 10 -5.90 -8.25 10.33
N TRP A 11 -4.77 -7.87 10.90
CA TRP A 11 -3.47 -8.48 10.61
C TRP A 11 -3.44 -9.98 10.98
N ALA A 12 -3.90 -10.32 12.19
CA ALA A 12 -3.93 -11.71 12.65
C ALA A 12 -4.87 -12.57 11.80
N VAL A 13 -6.05 -12.05 11.46
CA VAL A 13 -7.02 -12.72 10.56
C VAL A 13 -6.40 -12.94 9.18
N ALA A 14 -5.70 -11.95 8.63
CA ALA A 14 -5.03 -12.08 7.34
C ALA A 14 -3.97 -13.18 7.33
N ILE A 15 -3.15 -13.26 8.38
CA ILE A 15 -2.13 -14.32 8.53
C ILE A 15 -2.78 -15.68 8.65
N ILE A 16 -3.77 -15.82 9.54
CA ILE A 16 -4.50 -17.08 9.74
C ILE A 16 -5.16 -17.52 8.42
N PHE A 17 -5.77 -16.60 7.69
CA PHE A 17 -6.36 -16.88 6.39
C PHE A 17 -5.34 -17.39 5.38
N ILE A 18 -4.17 -16.75 5.27
CA ILE A 18 -3.12 -17.19 4.35
C ILE A 18 -2.58 -18.57 4.73
N LEU A 19 -2.42 -18.86 6.01
CA LEU A 19 -1.89 -20.13 6.50
C LEU A 19 -2.89 -21.28 6.36
N LEU A 20 -4.17 -21.06 6.66
CA LEU A 20 -5.20 -22.10 6.58
C LEU A 20 -5.56 -22.46 5.13
N PHE A 21 -5.67 -21.44 4.27
CA PHE A 21 -6.05 -21.64 2.86
C PHE A 21 -4.82 -21.76 1.94
N GLY A 22 -3.61 -21.58 2.49
CA GLY A 22 -2.32 -21.73 1.85
C GLY A 22 -2.07 -23.15 1.37
N ASN A 23 -2.53 -23.50 0.16
CA ASN A 23 -2.10 -24.76 -0.45
C ASN A 23 -0.58 -24.68 -0.71
N ASN A 24 0.19 -25.51 0.01
CA ASN A 24 1.65 -25.55 0.10
C ASN A 24 2.31 -26.07 -1.20
N ARG A 25 1.93 -25.57 -2.38
CA ARG A 25 2.74 -25.80 -3.58
C ARG A 25 4.02 -25.00 -3.42
N VAL A 26 5.10 -25.72 -3.08
CA VAL A 26 6.44 -25.17 -2.89
C VAL A 26 6.81 -24.31 -4.10
N PHE A 27 7.26 -23.08 -3.83
CA PHE A 27 7.67 -22.13 -4.85
C PHE A 27 8.71 -22.77 -5.79
N PRO A 28 8.48 -22.78 -7.11
CA PRO A 28 9.52 -23.18 -8.06
C PRO A 28 10.76 -22.30 -7.88
N SER A 29 11.95 -22.89 -7.92
CA SER A 29 13.21 -22.14 -7.86
C SER A 29 13.27 -21.12 -9.01
N GLY A 30 13.44 -19.83 -8.68
CA GLY A 30 13.47 -18.75 -9.68
C GLY A 30 12.13 -18.04 -9.92
N PHE A 31 11.05 -18.46 -9.27
CA PHE A 31 9.70 -17.86 -9.40
C PHE A 31 9.69 -16.32 -9.19
N LEU A 32 10.33 -15.82 -8.12
CA LEU A 32 10.45 -14.37 -7.88
C LEU A 32 11.23 -13.66 -9.00
N LEU A 33 12.22 -14.33 -9.58
CA LEU A 33 13.02 -13.78 -10.67
C LEU A 33 12.18 -13.69 -11.96
N SER A 34 11.25 -14.63 -12.19
CA SER A 34 10.30 -14.56 -13.31
C SER A 34 9.35 -13.36 -13.19
N PHE A 35 8.88 -13.05 -11.97
CA PHE A 35 8.10 -11.82 -11.72
C PHE A 35 8.91 -10.56 -11.94
N LEU A 36 10.17 -10.53 -11.49
CA LEU A 36 11.08 -9.40 -11.73
C LEU A 36 11.43 -9.21 -13.21
N ARG A 37 11.44 -10.31 -13.98
CA ARG A 37 11.68 -10.31 -15.43
C ARG A 37 10.43 -10.02 -16.26
N PHE A 38 9.26 -9.86 -15.63
CA PHE A 38 7.98 -9.72 -16.32
C PHE A 38 7.73 -10.83 -17.36
N ASP A 39 8.07 -12.07 -16.99
CA ASP A 39 7.87 -13.22 -17.88
C ASP A 39 6.37 -13.59 -17.96
N GLN A 40 5.73 -13.17 -19.05
CA GLN A 40 4.32 -13.44 -19.33
C GLN A 40 4.06 -14.89 -19.76
N SER A 41 5.09 -15.69 -20.04
CA SER A 41 4.91 -17.10 -20.43
C SER A 41 4.47 -17.98 -19.27
N GLN A 42 4.75 -17.55 -18.02
CA GLN A 42 4.47 -18.34 -16.82
C GLN A 42 3.32 -17.80 -15.96
N PHE A 43 2.92 -16.54 -16.14
CA PHE A 43 1.89 -15.89 -15.30
C PHE A 43 0.94 -15.04 -16.12
N ASP A 44 -0.33 -15.07 -15.70
CA ASP A 44 -1.35 -14.18 -16.24
C ASP A 44 -1.09 -12.71 -15.85
N THR A 45 -1.58 -11.81 -16.70
CA THR A 45 -1.48 -10.36 -16.57
C THR A 45 -2.00 -9.86 -15.22
N SER A 46 -3.00 -10.53 -14.64
CA SER A 46 -3.57 -10.22 -13.32
C SER A 46 -2.53 -10.30 -12.21
N ALA A 47 -1.78 -11.40 -12.13
CA ALA A 47 -0.79 -11.64 -11.09
C ALA A 47 0.41 -10.67 -11.20
N LEU A 48 0.88 -10.40 -12.42
CA LEU A 48 1.93 -9.40 -12.68
C LEU A 48 1.48 -7.99 -12.29
N SER A 49 0.23 -7.65 -12.58
CA SER A 49 -0.36 -6.37 -12.21
C SER A 49 -0.46 -6.21 -10.70
N LEU A 50 -0.89 -7.24 -9.97
CA LEU A 50 -0.90 -7.26 -8.51
C LEU A 50 0.49 -7.04 -7.92
N PHE A 51 1.49 -7.79 -8.39
CA PHE A 51 2.87 -7.62 -7.92
C PHE A 51 3.37 -6.20 -8.14
N THR A 52 3.07 -5.61 -9.30
CA THR A 52 3.51 -4.25 -9.61
C THR A 52 2.80 -3.21 -8.73
N LEU A 53 1.49 -3.37 -8.49
CA LEU A 53 0.74 -2.50 -7.57
C LEU A 53 1.26 -2.60 -6.13
N LEU A 54 1.70 -3.79 -5.70
CA LEU A 54 2.37 -3.99 -4.42
C LEU A 54 3.77 -3.38 -4.35
N GLY A 55 4.40 -3.01 -5.46
CA GLY A 55 5.59 -2.14 -5.44
C GLY A 55 5.23 -0.66 -5.29
N ILE A 56 4.13 -0.24 -5.90
CA ILE A 56 3.68 1.16 -5.90
C ILE A 56 3.09 1.56 -4.54
N TYR A 57 2.32 0.70 -3.89
CA TYR A 57 1.73 0.96 -2.58
C TYR A 57 2.78 1.30 -1.50
N PRO A 58 3.82 0.47 -1.26
CA PRO A 58 4.90 0.79 -0.34
C PRO A 58 5.61 2.10 -0.68
N ALA A 59 5.83 2.41 -1.96
CA ALA A 59 6.43 3.68 -2.37
C ALA A 59 5.56 4.89 -1.97
N ALA A 60 4.24 4.78 -2.16
CA ALA A 60 3.30 5.81 -1.73
C ALA A 60 3.26 5.95 -0.20
N PHE A 61 3.26 4.83 0.53
CA PHE A 61 3.32 4.83 2.00
C PHE A 61 4.64 5.38 2.52
N PHE A 62 5.76 5.08 1.87
CA PHE A 62 7.06 5.63 2.23
C PHE A 62 7.04 7.16 2.17
N MET A 63 6.49 7.73 1.09
CA MET A 63 6.31 9.19 0.96
C MET A 63 5.39 9.76 2.04
N LEU A 64 4.30 9.05 2.36
CA LEU A 64 3.42 9.44 3.47
C LEU A 64 4.18 9.45 4.79
N PHE A 65 4.98 8.43 5.08
CA PHE A 65 5.72 8.32 6.32
C PHE A 65 6.88 9.31 6.44
N LEU A 66 7.44 9.80 5.33
CA LEU A 66 8.41 10.90 5.35
C LEU A 66 7.84 12.17 6.00
N ASP A 67 6.54 12.39 5.84
CA ASP A 67 5.79 13.50 6.46
C ASP A 67 5.30 13.17 7.86
N GLU A 68 4.90 11.92 8.04
CA GLU A 68 4.14 11.45 9.20
C GLU A 68 5.04 11.00 10.35
N LYS A 69 6.34 10.77 10.09
CA LYS A 69 7.34 10.39 11.09
C LYS A 69 7.42 11.31 12.32
N ARG A 70 6.99 12.57 12.19
CA ARG A 70 6.96 13.51 13.33
C ARG A 70 5.86 13.21 14.35
N PHE A 71 4.83 12.48 13.93
CA PHE A 71 3.66 12.15 14.73
C PHE A 71 3.64 10.70 15.23
N LEU A 72 4.67 9.91 14.93
CA LEU A 72 4.75 8.48 15.23
C LEU A 72 6.06 8.15 15.97
N LYS A 73 5.97 7.34 17.02
CA LYS A 73 7.11 6.72 17.72
C LYS A 73 6.90 5.20 17.85
N PRO A 74 7.90 4.35 17.56
CA PRO A 74 9.19 4.67 16.95
C PRO A 74 9.05 5.18 15.51
N SER A 75 10.13 5.67 14.90
CA SER A 75 10.09 6.22 13.53
C SER A 75 9.56 5.19 12.52
N PRO A 76 8.64 5.56 11.60
CA PRO A 76 8.06 4.63 10.63
C PRO A 76 9.04 4.21 9.54
N MET A 77 10.22 4.84 9.43
CA MET A 77 11.14 4.65 8.32
C MET A 77 11.57 3.19 8.17
N LEU A 78 11.94 2.51 9.26
CA LEU A 78 12.37 1.12 9.19
C LEU A 78 11.26 0.19 8.68
N ALA A 79 10.04 0.35 9.23
CA ALA A 79 8.87 -0.39 8.77
C ALA A 79 8.51 -0.05 7.31
N SER A 80 8.71 1.20 6.90
CA SER A 80 8.45 1.65 5.52
C SER A 80 9.42 1.03 4.51
N PHE A 81 10.70 0.90 4.87
CA PHE A 81 11.67 0.18 4.05
C PHE A 81 11.36 -1.31 3.99
N GLY A 82 11.05 -1.93 5.12
CA GLY A 82 10.66 -3.33 5.15
C GLY A 82 9.38 -3.62 4.36
N ALA A 83 8.49 -2.63 4.18
CA ALA A 83 7.25 -2.78 3.41
C ALA A 83 7.48 -3.05 1.92
N PHE A 84 8.65 -2.73 1.36
CA PHE A 84 8.99 -3.11 -0.01
C PHE A 84 9.23 -4.62 -0.16
N ALA A 85 9.62 -5.30 0.91
CA ALA A 85 9.87 -6.75 0.90
C ALA A 85 8.70 -7.53 1.50
N LEU A 86 8.13 -7.04 2.60
CA LEU A 86 7.11 -7.73 3.40
C LEU A 86 5.72 -7.10 3.26
N GLY A 87 5.57 -6.05 2.47
CA GLY A 87 4.27 -5.44 2.21
C GLY A 87 3.66 -4.77 3.43
N SER A 88 2.33 -4.85 3.54
CA SER A 88 1.56 -4.30 4.64
C SER A 88 1.74 -5.10 5.94
N PHE A 89 2.24 -6.35 5.86
CA PHE A 89 2.44 -7.22 7.02
C PHE A 89 3.42 -6.66 8.04
N ILE A 90 4.37 -5.82 7.64
CA ILE A 90 5.25 -5.11 8.57
C ILE A 90 4.66 -3.75 9.01
N LEU A 91 3.91 -3.07 8.14
CA LEU A 91 3.35 -1.76 8.43
C LEU A 91 2.19 -1.80 9.42
N MET A 92 1.30 -2.79 9.29
CA MET A 92 0.12 -2.91 10.12
C MET A 92 0.44 -3.12 11.62
N PRO A 93 1.31 -4.07 12.02
CA PRO A 93 1.69 -4.21 13.42
C PRO A 93 2.49 -3.00 13.91
N TYR A 94 3.38 -2.46 13.08
CA TYR A 94 4.09 -1.22 13.41
C TYR A 94 3.11 -0.09 13.75
N LEU A 95 2.09 0.15 12.91
CA LEU A 95 1.09 1.20 13.12
C LEU A 95 0.17 0.93 14.33
N ALA A 96 -0.13 -0.34 14.62
CA ALA A 96 -0.88 -0.73 15.80
C ALA A 96 -0.12 -0.41 17.09
N LEU A 97 1.20 -0.63 17.10
CA LEU A 97 2.08 -0.38 18.24
C LEU A 97 2.56 1.08 18.33
N ALA A 98 2.56 1.82 17.22
CA ALA A 98 3.08 3.17 17.16
C ALA A 98 2.33 4.12 18.11
N ILE A 99 3.10 4.79 18.97
CA ILE A 99 2.62 5.79 19.92
C ILE A 99 2.51 7.15 19.21
N PRO A 100 1.36 7.84 19.26
CA PRO A 100 1.22 9.19 18.76
C PRO A 100 2.18 10.13 19.47
N ARG A 101 2.97 10.89 18.71
CA ARG A 101 3.86 11.92 19.24
C ARG A 101 3.27 13.30 18.97
N GLN A 102 3.19 14.15 19.99
CA GLN A 102 2.78 15.55 19.88
C GLN A 102 3.98 16.49 19.75
N THR A 103 4.95 16.15 18.89
CA THR A 103 6.14 17.01 18.73
C THR A 103 6.01 17.85 17.47
N PHE A 104 6.10 19.16 17.66
CA PHE A 104 6.10 20.16 16.60
C PHE A 104 7.43 20.16 15.85
N LEU A 105 7.66 19.15 15.01
CA LEU A 105 8.69 19.25 13.98
C LEU A 105 8.11 20.01 12.78
N PRO A 106 8.81 21.05 12.28
CA PRO A 106 8.34 21.84 11.16
C PRO A 106 8.16 20.95 9.92
N PHE A 107 7.06 21.18 9.20
CA PHE A 107 6.80 20.47 7.95
C PHE A 107 7.73 21.01 6.86
N ARG A 108 8.50 20.15 6.21
CA ARG A 108 9.31 20.53 5.06
C ARG A 108 8.68 20.00 3.78
N ARG A 109 8.11 20.89 2.96
CA ARG A 109 7.65 20.53 1.62
C ARG A 109 8.85 20.07 0.78
N ARG A 110 8.65 18.99 0.05
CA ARG A 110 9.64 18.45 -0.91
C ARG A 110 9.11 18.61 -2.32
N LYS A 111 9.81 19.40 -3.14
CA LYS A 111 9.39 19.70 -4.52
C LYS A 111 9.33 18.48 -5.43
N PHE A 112 10.09 17.41 -5.13
CA PHE A 112 10.10 16.18 -5.95
C PHE A 112 8.88 15.27 -5.72
N ILE A 113 8.26 15.28 -4.53
CA ILE A 113 7.13 14.40 -4.21
C ILE A 113 5.97 14.51 -5.21
N PRO A 114 5.48 15.70 -5.62
CA PRO A 114 4.37 15.77 -6.57
C PRO A 114 4.70 15.17 -7.93
N TYR A 115 5.94 15.30 -8.43
CA TYR A 115 6.38 14.67 -9.68
C TYR A 115 6.39 13.14 -9.57
N VAL A 116 6.97 12.61 -8.49
CA VAL A 116 7.01 11.15 -8.30
C VAL A 116 5.60 10.59 -8.10
N VAL A 117 4.75 11.27 -7.33
CA VAL A 117 3.34 10.87 -7.14
C VAL A 117 2.57 10.91 -8.45
N ALA A 118 2.81 11.90 -9.33
CA ALA A 118 2.18 11.96 -10.64
C ALA A 118 2.61 10.78 -11.52
N VAL A 119 3.90 10.45 -11.56
CA VAL A 119 4.43 9.27 -12.28
C VAL A 119 3.81 7.97 -11.72
N LEU A 120 3.80 7.79 -10.40
CA LEU A 120 3.19 6.61 -9.76
C LEU A 120 1.68 6.50 -10.03
N ALA A 121 0.97 7.62 -10.09
CA ALA A 121 -0.45 7.66 -10.42
C ALA A 121 -0.71 7.25 -11.88
N VAL A 122 0.09 7.74 -12.84
CA VAL A 122 0.00 7.34 -14.25
C VAL A 122 0.33 5.86 -14.41
N LEU A 123 1.42 5.38 -13.79
CA LEU A 123 1.79 3.96 -13.83
C LEU A 123 0.68 3.08 -13.25
N SER A 124 0.12 3.47 -12.10
CA SER A 124 -1.00 2.75 -11.47
C SER A 124 -2.22 2.70 -12.39
N ALA A 125 -2.56 3.80 -13.04
CA ALA A 125 -3.68 3.84 -13.98
C ALA A 125 -3.46 2.91 -15.19
N ILE A 126 -2.24 2.90 -15.75
CA ILE A 126 -1.88 2.00 -16.86
C ILE A 126 -1.95 0.54 -16.43
N ILE A 127 -1.42 0.19 -15.26
CA ILE A 127 -1.43 -1.19 -14.74
C ILE A 127 -2.86 -1.66 -14.46
N ILE A 128 -3.68 -0.82 -13.83
CA ILE A 128 -5.09 -1.15 -13.56
C ILE A 128 -5.85 -1.34 -14.89
N TRP A 129 -5.59 -0.47 -15.87
CA TRP A 129 -6.20 -0.60 -17.19
C TRP A 129 -5.76 -1.90 -17.89
N LEU A 130 -4.47 -2.25 -17.87
CA LEU A 130 -3.95 -3.51 -18.43
C LEU A 130 -4.55 -4.73 -17.71
N ALA A 131 -4.65 -4.68 -16.39
CA ALA A 131 -5.26 -5.74 -15.59
C ALA A 131 -6.72 -5.95 -16.00
N LEU A 132 -7.50 -4.88 -16.18
CA LEU A 132 -8.90 -4.95 -16.59
C LEU A 132 -9.06 -5.40 -18.05
N ALA A 133 -8.17 -4.97 -18.94
CA ALA A 133 -8.31 -5.19 -20.38
C ALA A 133 -7.78 -6.57 -20.84
N ARG A 134 -6.79 -7.13 -20.15
CA ARG A 134 -6.06 -8.33 -20.63
C ARG A 134 -6.10 -9.53 -19.69
N SER A 135 -6.63 -9.39 -18.47
CA SER A 135 -6.63 -10.51 -17.53
C SER A 135 -7.90 -11.34 -17.64
N ASP A 136 -7.74 -12.66 -17.50
CA ASP A 136 -8.87 -13.56 -17.33
C ASP A 136 -9.19 -13.72 -15.84
N TRP A 137 -10.32 -13.16 -15.43
CA TRP A 137 -10.77 -13.20 -14.03
C TRP A 137 -11.06 -14.62 -13.52
N SER A 138 -11.40 -15.55 -14.41
CA SER A 138 -11.62 -16.95 -14.05
C SER A 138 -10.32 -17.65 -13.66
N ILE A 139 -9.27 -17.44 -14.47
CA ILE A 139 -7.91 -17.94 -14.23
C ILE A 139 -7.34 -17.32 -12.96
N PHE A 140 -7.56 -16.01 -12.76
CA PHE A 140 -7.16 -15.33 -11.54
C PHE A 140 -7.76 -15.97 -10.28
N GLY A 141 -9.06 -16.33 -10.31
CA GLY A 141 -9.72 -17.02 -9.20
C GLY A 141 -9.08 -18.39 -8.89
N VAL A 142 -8.72 -19.14 -9.92
CA VAL A 142 -8.00 -20.42 -9.77
C VAL A 142 -6.62 -20.20 -9.15
N TYR A 143 -5.88 -19.17 -9.59
CA TYR A 143 -4.58 -18.83 -9.00
C TYR A 143 -4.72 -18.36 -7.55
N PHE A 144 -5.73 -17.58 -7.21
CA PHE A 144 -5.99 -17.14 -5.85
C PHE A 144 -6.25 -18.32 -4.90
N MET A 145 -6.93 -19.38 -5.37
CA MET A 145 -7.19 -20.57 -4.56
C MET A 145 -5.99 -21.53 -4.53
N THR A 146 -5.27 -21.67 -5.64
CA THR A 146 -4.24 -22.71 -5.79
C THR A 146 -2.85 -22.24 -5.39
N ASN A 147 -2.54 -20.95 -5.56
CA ASN A 147 -1.20 -20.40 -5.38
C ASN A 147 -1.14 -19.50 -4.13
N GLN A 148 -0.34 -19.92 -3.15
CA GLN A 148 -0.14 -19.18 -1.90
C GLN A 148 0.43 -17.76 -2.13
N PHE A 149 1.29 -17.59 -3.13
CA PHE A 149 1.87 -16.28 -3.46
C PHE A 149 0.80 -15.28 -3.89
N VAL A 150 -0.01 -15.65 -4.90
CA VAL A 150 -1.05 -14.78 -5.45
C VAL A 150 -2.08 -14.44 -4.38
N ARG A 151 -2.44 -15.43 -3.54
CA ARG A 151 -3.29 -15.20 -2.36
C ARG A 151 -2.67 -14.20 -1.40
N THR A 152 -1.40 -14.38 -1.04
CA THR A 152 -0.68 -13.47 -0.13
C THR A 152 -0.66 -12.06 -0.68
N MET A 153 -0.37 -11.89 -1.99
CA MET A 153 -0.38 -10.60 -2.66
C MET A 153 -1.74 -9.93 -2.66
N THR A 154 -2.80 -10.70 -2.94
CA THR A 154 -4.16 -10.18 -2.97
C THR A 154 -4.59 -9.70 -1.59
N VAL A 155 -4.31 -10.50 -0.56
CA VAL A 155 -4.58 -10.13 0.84
C VAL A 155 -3.76 -8.89 1.23
N ASP A 156 -2.49 -8.84 0.84
CA ASP A 156 -1.61 -7.71 1.13
C ASP A 156 -2.12 -6.41 0.49
N LEU A 157 -2.64 -6.48 -0.75
CA LEU A 157 -3.26 -5.34 -1.42
C LEU A 157 -4.48 -4.81 -0.66
N VAL A 158 -5.36 -5.70 -0.18
CA VAL A 158 -6.52 -5.33 0.63
C VAL A 158 -6.09 -4.70 1.96
N MET A 159 -5.07 -5.26 2.59
CA MET A 159 -4.51 -4.72 3.83
C MET A 159 -3.90 -3.33 3.61
N PHE A 160 -3.20 -3.09 2.50
CA PHE A 160 -2.73 -1.77 2.11
C PHE A 160 -3.87 -0.77 1.93
N TYR A 161 -4.98 -1.18 1.32
CA TYR A 161 -6.17 -0.34 1.20
C TYR A 161 -6.77 0.02 2.57
N ILE A 162 -6.88 -0.95 3.49
CA ILE A 162 -7.32 -0.70 4.87
C ILE A 162 -6.37 0.28 5.58
N LEU A 163 -5.06 0.10 5.43
CA LEU A 163 -4.05 1.01 5.97
C LEU A 163 -4.17 2.42 5.39
N GLN A 164 -4.50 2.55 4.10
CA GLN A 164 -4.68 3.83 3.44
C GLN A 164 -5.85 4.58 4.10
N LEU A 165 -7.01 3.93 4.20
CA LEU A 165 -8.19 4.51 4.85
C LEU A 165 -7.89 4.89 6.30
N PHE A 166 -7.20 4.02 7.03
CA PHE A 166 -6.84 4.26 8.42
C PHE A 166 -5.93 5.48 8.59
N MET A 167 -4.89 5.61 7.74
CA MET A 167 -3.96 6.74 7.79
C MET A 167 -4.61 8.04 7.36
N LEU A 168 -5.36 8.05 6.26
CA LEU A 168 -6.07 9.24 5.80
C LEU A 168 -7.09 9.70 6.85
N HIS A 169 -7.85 8.78 7.47
CA HIS A 169 -8.77 9.12 8.56
C HIS A 169 -8.05 9.74 9.75
N ARG A 170 -6.91 9.18 10.15
CA ARG A 170 -6.09 9.71 11.24
C ARG A 170 -5.57 11.12 10.94
N ILE A 171 -5.16 11.37 9.70
CA ILE A 171 -4.69 12.68 9.26
C ILE A 171 -5.83 13.70 9.27
N ARG A 172 -6.98 13.36 8.68
CA ARG A 172 -8.17 14.21 8.59
C ARG A 172 -8.72 14.57 9.97
N ALA A 173 -8.79 13.59 10.88
CA ALA A 173 -9.22 13.81 12.26
C ALA A 173 -8.36 14.85 13.00
N ARG A 174 -7.05 14.91 12.75
CA ARG A 174 -6.17 15.96 13.33
C ARG A 174 -6.34 17.32 12.68
N GLN A 175 -6.78 17.36 11.42
CA GLN A 175 -7.08 18.59 10.69
C GLN A 175 -8.53 19.05 10.94
N ASN A 176 -9.28 18.36 11.79
CA ASN A 176 -10.71 18.58 12.03
C ASN A 176 -11.55 18.55 10.72
N THR A 177 -11.15 17.71 9.77
CA THR A 177 -11.84 17.51 8.48
C THR A 177 -12.37 16.09 8.39
N ARG A 178 -13.43 15.87 7.58
CA ARG A 178 -13.98 14.53 7.30
C ARG A 178 -13.25 13.88 6.12
N LEU A 179 -13.35 12.55 6.03
CA LEU A 179 -12.91 11.80 4.84
C LEU A 179 -13.71 12.27 3.63
N GLY A 180 -13.01 12.58 2.53
CA GLY A 180 -13.66 12.87 1.26
C GLY A 180 -13.82 11.61 0.41
N TRP A 181 -14.72 11.65 -0.59
CA TRP A 181 -14.87 10.59 -1.61
C TRP A 181 -13.53 10.16 -2.24
N ARG A 182 -12.64 11.13 -2.50
CA ARG A 182 -11.33 10.87 -3.10
C ARG A 182 -10.45 9.99 -2.21
N ASP A 183 -10.57 10.12 -0.89
CA ASP A 183 -9.76 9.35 0.07
C ASP A 183 -10.12 7.85 0.05
N LEU A 184 -11.34 7.51 -0.43
CA LEU A 184 -11.85 6.13 -0.55
C LEU A 184 -11.34 5.39 -1.78
N VAL A 185 -10.78 6.09 -2.77
CA VAL A 185 -10.28 5.41 -3.98
C VAL A 185 -8.93 4.76 -3.67
N PRO A 186 -8.77 3.42 -3.83
CA PRO A 186 -7.49 2.74 -3.60
C PRO A 186 -6.37 3.37 -4.41
N LEU A 187 -5.19 3.59 -3.81
CA LEU A 187 -4.02 4.31 -4.34
C LEU A 187 -4.26 5.78 -4.65
N PHE A 188 -5.28 6.11 -5.44
CA PHE A 188 -5.54 7.47 -5.91
C PHE A 188 -5.92 8.44 -4.80
N GLY A 189 -6.57 7.97 -3.73
CA GLY A 189 -6.81 8.78 -2.54
C GLY A 189 -5.51 9.21 -1.86
N LEU A 190 -4.57 8.28 -1.73
CA LEU A 190 -3.25 8.54 -1.18
C LEU A 190 -2.43 9.48 -2.09
N PHE A 191 -2.47 9.28 -3.41
CA PHE A 191 -1.82 10.16 -4.38
C PHE A 191 -2.40 11.57 -4.34
N SER A 192 -3.73 11.71 -4.35
CA SER A 192 -4.40 13.01 -4.30
C SER A 192 -4.01 13.79 -3.05
N TYR A 193 -3.95 13.09 -1.91
CA TYR A 193 -3.48 13.66 -0.65
C TYR A 193 -2.03 14.14 -0.73
N LEU A 194 -1.11 13.27 -1.14
CA LEU A 194 0.33 13.58 -1.21
C LEU A 194 0.63 14.71 -2.19
N PHE A 195 -0.04 14.72 -3.34
CA PHE A 195 0.08 15.74 -4.36
C PHE A 195 -0.35 17.10 -3.81
N ARG A 196 -1.57 17.22 -3.28
CA ARG A 196 -2.09 18.48 -2.70
C ARG A 196 -1.25 19.01 -1.55
N ARG A 197 -0.74 18.12 -0.71
CA ARG A 197 0.08 18.50 0.45
C ARG A 197 1.42 19.12 0.05
N HIS A 198 1.94 18.79 -1.14
CA HIS A 198 3.25 19.21 -1.61
C HIS A 198 3.26 20.17 -2.79
N LEU A 199 2.10 20.45 -3.39
CA LEU A 199 1.99 21.51 -4.38
C LEU A 199 2.47 22.85 -3.79
N PRO A 200 3.21 23.66 -4.56
CA PRO A 200 3.43 25.05 -4.19
C PRO A 200 2.06 25.71 -4.12
N THR A 201 1.73 26.27 -2.97
CA THR A 201 0.59 27.20 -2.89
C THR A 201 1.04 28.42 -3.67
N SER A 202 0.29 28.80 -4.71
CA SER A 202 0.47 30.11 -5.32
C SER A 202 0.30 31.14 -4.21
N SER A 203 1.40 31.76 -3.81
CA SER A 203 1.33 33.05 -3.15
C SER A 203 0.76 34.00 -4.19
N ASN A 204 -0.57 34.08 -4.26
CA ASN A 204 -1.20 35.26 -4.84
C ASN A 204 -0.81 36.43 -3.94
N GLY A 205 -0.39 37.52 -4.59
CA GLY A 205 0.29 38.69 -4.04
C GLY A 205 -0.40 39.37 -2.86
#